data_AF-A0A822H9H3-F1
#
_entry.id   AF-A0A822H9H3-F1
#
_cell.length_a   1.000
_cell.length_b   1.000
_cell.length_c   1.000
_cell.angle_alpha   90.00
_cell.angle_beta   90.00
_cell.angle_gamma   90.00
#
_symmetry.space_group_name_H-M   'P 1'
#
loop_
_entity.id
_entity.type
_entity.pdbx_description
1 polymer ?
#
loop_
_entity_poly.entity_id
_entity_poly.type
_entity_poly.pdbx_seq_one_letter_code
_entity_poly.pdbx_strand_id
1 'polypeptide(L)'
;MAVKDDYQDFKVALNDLKLNSKPLINFLTILAEEKMHNAPQIVRAIEERILETKGDHVLPALYVLDSIVKNLRSSVYVQLFEAKLPVLFANAFNK
;
A
#
# COMPACT_ATOMS: atom_id res chain seq x y z
N MET A 1 25.89 1.78 -12.13
CA MET A 1 24.97 0.64 -11.89
C MET A 1 23.60 1.23 -11.63
N ALA A 2 22.71 1.23 -12.62
CA ALA A 2 21.35 1.74 -12.42
C ALA A 2 20.65 0.77 -11.46
N VAL A 3 20.25 1.25 -10.28
CA VAL A 3 19.33 0.52 -9.40
C VAL A 3 18.07 0.32 -10.23
N LYS A 4 17.85 -0.89 -10.75
CA LYS A 4 16.56 -1.26 -11.34
C LYS A 4 15.51 -0.96 -10.29
N ASP A 5 14.48 -0.20 -10.66
CA ASP A 5 13.31 0.07 -9.80
C ASP A 5 12.67 -1.26 -9.38
N ASP A 6 13.16 -1.83 -8.28
CA ASP A 6 12.85 -3.20 -7.86
C ASP A 6 11.38 -3.31 -7.43
N TYR A 7 10.69 -2.21 -7.10
CA TYR A 7 9.28 -2.26 -6.68
C TYR A 7 8.25 -2.12 -7.82
N GLN A 8 8.65 -2.13 -9.09
CA GLN A 8 7.71 -1.95 -10.21
C GLN A 8 6.57 -3.00 -10.22
N ASP A 9 6.86 -4.26 -9.90
CA ASP A 9 5.84 -5.32 -9.82
C ASP A 9 4.77 -5.01 -8.76
N PHE A 10 5.18 -4.39 -7.64
CA PHE A 10 4.26 -3.95 -6.60
C PHE A 10 3.31 -2.89 -7.15
N LYS A 11 3.85 -1.92 -7.90
CA LYS A 11 3.06 -0.84 -8.51
C LYS A 11 2.06 -1.37 -9.55
N VAL A 12 2.49 -2.32 -10.38
CA VAL A 12 1.60 -2.99 -11.36
C VAL A 12 0.48 -3.73 -10.65
N ALA A 13 0.81 -4.58 -9.67
CA ALA A 13 -0.18 -5.33 -8.89
C ALA A 13 -1.15 -4.42 -8.12
N LEU A 14 -0.68 -3.28 -7.61
CA LEU A 14 -1.51 -2.30 -6.91
C LEU A 14 -2.52 -1.63 -7.85
N ASN A 15 -2.12 -1.35 -9.10
CA ASN A 15 -3.01 -0.78 -10.10
C ASN A 15 -4.09 -1.77 -10.57
N ASP A 16 -3.78 -3.06 -10.58
CA ASP A 16 -4.72 -4.13 -10.89
C ASP A 16 -5.75 -4.36 -9.77
N LEU A 17 -5.48 -3.86 -8.56
CA LEU A 17 -6.41 -3.91 -7.44
C LEU A 17 -7.56 -2.90 -7.65
N LYS A 18 -8.59 -3.37 -8.37
CA LYS A 18 -9.82 -2.62 -8.67
C LYS A 18 -10.99 -2.96 -7.74
N LEU A 19 -10.95 -4.17 -7.18
CA LEU A 19 -11.96 -4.74 -6.28
C LEU A 19 -11.26 -5.34 -5.06
N ASN A 20 -12.03 -5.66 -4.03
CA ASN A 20 -11.52 -6.33 -2.83
C ASN A 20 -11.11 -7.77 -3.13
N SER A 21 -9.88 -7.96 -3.62
CA SER A 21 -9.29 -9.26 -3.96
C SER A 21 -8.29 -9.69 -2.91
N LYS A 22 -8.71 -10.59 -2.00
CA LYS A 22 -7.85 -11.15 -0.96
C LYS A 22 -6.56 -11.79 -1.52
N PRO A 23 -6.59 -12.57 -2.62
CA PRO A 23 -5.37 -13.10 -3.23
C PRO A 23 -4.39 -12.01 -3.65
N LEU A 24 -4.89 -10.92 -4.25
CA LEU A 24 -4.04 -9.82 -4.70
C LEU A 24 -3.51 -8.97 -3.54
N ILE A 25 -4.31 -8.76 -2.49
CA ILE A 25 -3.87 -8.10 -1.26
C ILE A 25 -2.75 -8.92 -0.59
N ASN A 26 -2.90 -10.23 -0.49
CA ASN A 26 -1.86 -11.09 0.07
C ASN A 26 -0.58 -11.06 -0.77
N PHE A 27 -0.72 -11.09 -2.11
CA PHE A 27 0.43 -10.98 -3.02
C PHE A 27 1.17 -9.64 -2.85
N LEU A 28 0.44 -8.54 -2.73
CA LEU A 28 1.02 -7.23 -2.42
C LEU A 28 1.76 -7.23 -1.08
N THR A 29 1.21 -7.87 -0.05
CA THR A 29 1.90 -8.01 1.24
C THR A 29 3.19 -8.80 1.14
N ILE A 30 3.21 -9.90 0.37
CA ILE A 30 4.42 -10.70 0.12
C ILE A 30 5.47 -9.85 -0.61
N LEU A 31 5.07 -9.13 -1.66
CA LEU A 31 5.98 -8.23 -2.37
C LEU A 31 6.54 -7.12 -1.47
N ALA A 32 5.74 -6.59 -0.56
CA ALA A 32 6.20 -5.60 0.43
C ALA A 32 7.22 -6.21 1.40
N GLU A 33 7.04 -7.47 1.79
CA GLU A 33 8.00 -8.20 2.63
C GLU A 33 9.32 -8.48 1.92
N GLU A 34 9.28 -8.90 0.66
CA GLU A 34 10.47 -9.16 -0.14
C GLU A 34 11.26 -7.87 -0.45
N LYS A 35 10.56 -6.75 -0.62
CA LYS A 35 11.11 -5.47 -1.08
C LYS A 35 11.16 -4.42 0.04
N MET A 36 11.48 -4.84 1.26
CA MET A 36 11.58 -3.97 2.45
C MET A 36 12.50 -2.75 2.25
N HIS A 37 13.53 -2.88 1.41
CA HIS A 37 14.44 -1.78 1.07
C HIS A 37 13.76 -0.66 0.26
N ASN A 38 12.61 -0.94 -0.36
CA ASN A 38 11.73 0.03 -1.03
C ASN A 38 10.50 0.41 -0.19
N ALA A 39 10.48 0.13 1.11
CA ALA A 39 9.34 0.44 1.96
C ALA A 39 8.84 1.90 1.81
N PRO A 40 9.70 2.95 1.76
CA PRO A 40 9.24 4.32 1.53
C PRO A 40 8.49 4.50 0.19
N GLN A 41 8.98 3.89 -0.89
CA GLN A 41 8.36 3.95 -2.21
C GLN A 41 7.02 3.20 -2.24
N ILE A 42 6.95 2.04 -1.58
CA ILE A 42 5.72 1.24 -1.46
C ILE A 42 4.65 1.98 -0.68
N VAL A 43 5.02 2.58 0.46
CA VAL A 43 4.08 3.40 1.27
C VAL A 43 3.55 4.56 0.46
N ARG A 44 4.42 5.26 -0.27
CA ARG A 44 4.04 6.37 -1.15
C ARG A 44 3.07 5.92 -2.24
N ALA A 45 3.32 4.78 -2.88
CA ALA A 45 2.43 4.25 -3.92
C ALA A 45 1.03 3.91 -3.38
N ILE A 46 0.95 3.35 -2.18
CA ILE A 46 -0.33 3.07 -1.51
C ILE A 46 -1.03 4.38 -1.12
N GLU A 47 -0.30 5.35 -0.57
CA GLU A 47 -0.82 6.69 -0.26
C GLU A 47 -1.41 7.36 -1.50
N GLU A 48 -0.65 7.45 -2.59
CA GLU A 48 -1.11 8.00 -3.87
C GLU A 48 -2.40 7.31 -4.35
N ARG A 49 -2.44 5.97 -4.28
CA ARG A 49 -3.63 5.19 -4.66
C ARG A 49 -4.86 5.53 -3.82
N ILE A 50 -4.70 5.68 -2.49
CA ILE A 50 -5.80 6.05 -1.58
C ILE A 50 -6.26 7.49 -1.86
N LEU A 51 -5.34 8.40 -2.17
CA LEU A 51 -5.67 9.80 -2.42
C LEU A 51 -6.37 10.00 -3.77
N GLU A 52 -5.94 9.28 -4.81
CA GLU A 52 -6.50 9.37 -6.16
C GLU A 52 -7.86 8.67 -6.32
N THR A 53 -8.13 7.63 -5.53
CA THR A 53 -9.38 6.87 -5.61
C THR A 53 -10.54 7.56 -4.86
N LYS A 54 -11.78 7.33 -5.31
CA LYS A 54 -13.00 7.89 -4.72
C LYS A 54 -14.05 6.80 -4.50
N GLY A 55 -14.91 7.01 -3.50
CA GLY A 55 -15.98 6.08 -3.14
C GLY A 55 -15.45 4.70 -2.77
N ASP A 56 -16.18 3.65 -3.14
CA ASP A 56 -15.87 2.27 -2.76
C ASP A 56 -14.53 1.74 -3.29
N HIS A 57 -13.92 2.42 -4.27
CA HIS A 57 -12.61 2.06 -4.82
C HIS A 57 -11.43 2.41 -3.92
N VAL A 58 -11.64 3.19 -2.84
CA VAL A 58 -10.60 3.49 -1.85
C VAL A 58 -10.37 2.31 -0.88
N LEU A 59 -11.41 1.51 -0.63
CA LEU A 59 -11.37 0.41 0.34
C LEU A 59 -10.33 -0.66 0.01
N PRO A 60 -10.17 -1.13 -1.24
CA PRO A 60 -9.13 -2.10 -1.57
C PRO A 60 -7.72 -1.63 -1.22
N ALA A 61 -7.40 -0.35 -1.45
CA ALA A 61 -6.10 0.20 -1.12
C ALA A 61 -5.87 0.32 0.40
N LEU A 62 -6.91 0.67 1.16
CA LEU A 62 -6.88 0.64 2.63
C LEU A 62 -6.68 -0.79 3.17
N TYR A 63 -7.23 -1.81 2.52
CA TYR A 63 -6.98 -3.20 2.90
C TYR A 63 -5.55 -3.66 2.64
N VAL A 64 -4.86 -3.10 1.65
CA VAL A 64 -3.42 -3.35 1.44
C VAL A 64 -2.61 -2.76 2.59
N LEU A 65 -2.87 -1.51 2.97
CA LEU A 65 -2.25 -0.87 4.13
C LEU A 65 -2.47 -1.71 5.39
N ASP A 66 -3.73 -2.07 5.66
CA ASP A 66 -4.12 -2.88 6.82
C ASP A 66 -3.40 -4.23 6.86
N SER A 67 -3.36 -4.94 5.73
CA SER A 67 -2.69 -6.23 5.61
C SER A 67 -1.18 -6.11 5.86
N ILE A 68 -0.52 -5.09 5.28
CA ILE A 68 0.91 -4.84 5.50
C ILE A 68 1.19 -4.56 6.97
N VAL A 69 0.45 -3.64 7.60
CA VAL A 69 0.65 -3.30 9.02
C VAL A 69 0.38 -4.50 9.93
N LYS A 70 -0.64 -5.33 9.62
CA LYS A 70 -0.99 -6.50 10.44
C LYS A 70 -0.02 -7.66 10.33
N ASN A 71 0.57 -7.89 9.15
CA ASN A 71 1.44 -9.04 8.91
C ASN A 71 2.92 -8.68 9.07
N LEU A 72 3.31 -7.44 8.77
CA LEU A 72 4.69 -6.94 8.84
C LEU A 72 4.90 -6.01 10.05
N ARG A 73 4.37 -6.41 11.22
CA ARG A 73 4.30 -5.56 12.43
C ARG A 73 5.65 -5.07 12.95
N SER A 74 6.70 -5.86 12.79
CA SER A 74 8.05 -5.52 13.27
C SER A 74 8.88 -4.77 12.23
N SER A 75 8.27 -4.35 11.13
CA SER A 75 8.94 -3.66 10.03
C SER A 75 8.81 -2.14 10.11
N VAL A 76 9.58 -1.45 9.27
CA VAL A 76 9.51 0.01 9.09
C VAL A 76 8.15 0.50 8.58
N TYR A 77 7.32 -0.38 8.00
CA TYR A 77 6.01 0.01 7.49
C TYR A 77 5.10 0.61 8.56
N VAL A 78 5.15 0.12 9.80
CA VAL A 78 4.33 0.64 10.90
C VAL A 78 4.62 2.12 11.14
N GLN A 79 5.90 2.48 11.26
CA GLN A 79 6.34 3.86 11.49
C GLN A 79 6.04 4.76 10.30
N LEU A 80 6.23 4.26 9.07
CA LEU A 80 5.96 5.03 7.86
C LEU A 80 4.47 5.32 7.67
N PHE A 81 3.58 4.38 7.98
CA PHE A 81 2.15 4.60 7.89
C PHE A 81 1.60 5.47 9.02
N GLU A 82 2.14 5.36 10.25
CA GLU A 82 1.68 6.12 11.41
C GLU A 82 1.53 7.62 11.13
N ALA A 83 2.56 8.23 10.51
CA ALA A 83 2.55 9.64 10.13
C ALA A 83 1.50 10.01 9.05
N LYS A 84 0.99 9.02 8.31
CA LYS A 84 0.08 9.18 7.17
C LYS A 84 -1.37 8.86 7.50
N LEU A 85 -1.62 8.03 8.53
CA LEU A 85 -2.97 7.58 8.90
C LEU A 85 -3.99 8.74 9.00
N PRO A 86 -3.71 9.89 9.65
CA PRO A 86 -4.70 10.96 9.77
C PRO A 86 -5.17 11.48 8.41
N VAL A 87 -4.24 11.70 7.48
CA VAL A 87 -4.55 12.23 6.14
C VAL A 87 -5.28 11.19 5.29
N LEU A 88 -4.80 9.93 5.32
CA LEU A 88 -5.39 8.84 4.53
C LEU A 88 -6.83 8.55 4.94
N PHE A 89 -7.09 8.45 6.25
CA PHE A 89 -8.45 8.19 6.74
C PHE A 89 -9.36 9.40 6.56
N ALA A 90 -8.87 10.63 6.78
CA ALA A 90 -9.66 11.83 6.49
C ALA A 90 -10.08 11.88 5.02
N ASN A 91 -9.19 11.62 4.06
CA ASN A 91 -9.54 11.63 2.64
C ASN A 91 -10.46 10.47 2.22
N ALA A 92 -10.29 9.29 2.84
CA ALA A 92 -11.10 8.12 2.52
C ALA A 92 -12.54 8.25 3.01
N PHE A 93 -12.76 8.89 4.17
CA PHE A 93 -14.07 8.91 4.84
C PHE A 93 -14.77 10.28 4.88
N ASN A 94 -14.07 11.40 4.66
CA ASN A 94 -14.70 12.74 4.61
C ASN A 94 -15.13 13.14 3.18
N LYS A 95 -15.86 12.26 2.48
CA LYS A 95 -16.44 12.57 1.17
C LYS A 95 -17.96 12.48 1.18
#